data_AF-A0A4Y4LXY9-F1
#
_entry.id   AF-A0A4Y4LXY9-F1
#
_cell.length_a   1.000
_cell.length_b   1.000
_cell.length_c   1.000
_cell.angle_alpha   90.00
_cell.angle_beta   90.00
_cell.angle_gamma   90.00
#
_symmetry.space_group_name_H-M   'P 1'
#
loop_
_entity.id
_entity.type
_entity.pdbx_description
1 polymer ?
#
loop_
_entity_poly.entity_id
_entity_poly.type
_entity_poly.pdbx_seq_one_letter_code
_entity_poly.pdbx_strand_id
1 'polypeptide(L)'
;MSTLDIVSKNNDTGILIPRLTENQRNKMSPGIKENSLLIFNTDENCYNYWNSTENEWKSLCGKQGKAVFTMDCTQIEIKGKYTTGKELTSSDFLRMKITVTKPGYYHITAKTANSNGYSFQVEGEVLEAGTFTIEVPGYGTPINATPSGGAGDQILIYNYEQLLCDTLKISVEDSTIIPEFTINCSSTIVNGQYIAGKELTAGNTIALNITSPAAAAGALYEISTSAVNGYSFSAKGVLSGGVQQVTLIGTGKPVMNGNDAFVLTTNISLGKVSCSNSPIHIKVAARKMKIIGLSDNYNNLYNIARTDNLLNKVLGGSNYFGNNQSATYPINGFEFLLLTSLGASQQSQFTTFNPDIVLVQFNYIAYTSEERQFLADYVAKGGVLIYSSDGDAAASPRNRAARDLARLIFNDNLMEVTDNDNSIVIDRIQDTNNMITNGPFMNLTGKALGRDSGWNFRFTIAGFPFDKANVIAYDGVDDSSIRAFVGKDNGFAFFGDGGPFVANEGVQPYNWPAKFRTTNGVTVAIPNTYGQVITYNSHLFLNLMAWAINYAQKKRP
;
A
#
# COMPACT_ATOMS: atom_id res chain seq x y z
N MET A 1 43.62 78.76 -23.15
CA MET A 1 43.77 77.32 -22.81
C MET A 1 43.29 76.54 -24.01
N SER A 2 44.09 75.63 -24.53
CA SER A 2 43.76 74.89 -25.76
C SER A 2 42.57 73.96 -25.53
N THR A 3 41.40 74.33 -26.05
CA THR A 3 40.31 73.40 -26.33
C THR A 3 40.66 72.70 -27.63
N LEU A 4 40.85 71.37 -27.59
CA LEU A 4 40.93 70.57 -28.81
C LEU A 4 39.53 70.53 -29.43
N ASP A 5 39.38 71.12 -30.62
CA ASP A 5 38.14 71.07 -31.39
C ASP A 5 38.26 69.99 -32.48
N ILE A 6 37.29 69.08 -32.56
CA ILE A 6 37.31 67.93 -33.47
C ILE A 6 36.11 68.06 -34.42
N VAL A 7 36.37 68.40 -35.68
CA VAL A 7 35.33 68.58 -36.71
C VAL A 7 35.53 67.59 -37.86
N SER A 8 34.51 66.78 -38.13
CA SER A 8 34.44 65.77 -39.20
C SER A 8 33.91 66.41 -40.49
N LYS A 9 34.64 66.35 -41.60
CA LYS A 9 34.28 67.07 -42.84
C LYS A 9 33.88 66.20 -44.04
N ASN A 10 34.21 64.90 -44.11
CA ASN A 10 33.82 64.01 -45.21
C ASN A 10 33.99 62.52 -44.82
N ASN A 11 33.04 61.66 -45.20
CA ASN A 11 32.99 60.19 -45.08
C ASN A 11 34.24 59.47 -44.52
N ASP A 12 34.10 58.89 -43.31
CA ASP A 12 35.05 58.08 -42.51
C ASP A 12 36.00 58.82 -41.54
N THR A 13 35.65 60.02 -41.08
CA THR A 13 36.42 60.73 -40.04
C THR A 13 35.90 60.47 -38.62
N GLY A 14 36.57 59.58 -37.88
CA GLY A 14 36.42 59.33 -36.43
C GLY A 14 37.68 59.71 -35.62
N ILE A 15 37.60 59.68 -34.28
CA ILE A 15 38.76 59.83 -33.40
C ILE A 15 39.35 58.46 -33.06
N LEU A 16 40.65 58.27 -33.30
CA LEU A 16 41.36 57.06 -32.89
C LEU A 16 41.95 57.25 -31.49
N ILE A 17 41.24 56.69 -30.50
CA ILE A 17 41.66 56.67 -29.09
C ILE A 17 42.78 55.61 -28.91
N PRO A 18 43.75 55.80 -27.99
CA PRO A 18 44.79 54.82 -27.70
C PRO A 18 44.24 53.40 -27.50
N ARG A 19 44.78 52.45 -28.28
CA ARG A 19 44.36 51.05 -28.29
C ARG A 19 45.32 50.22 -27.46
N LEU A 20 44.84 49.60 -26.38
CA LEU A 20 45.65 48.84 -25.44
C LEU A 20 45.06 47.44 -25.24
N THR A 21 45.89 46.44 -24.97
CA THR A 21 45.41 45.18 -24.39
C THR A 21 45.04 45.39 -22.92
N GLU A 22 44.28 44.47 -22.34
CA GLU A 22 43.92 44.49 -20.92
C GLU A 22 45.17 44.50 -20.03
N ASN A 23 46.19 43.72 -20.41
CA ASN A 23 47.49 43.67 -19.73
C ASN A 23 48.26 45.00 -19.82
N GLN A 24 48.17 45.72 -20.93
CA GLN A 24 48.79 47.04 -21.06
C GLN A 24 48.05 48.11 -20.25
N ARG A 25 46.70 48.10 -20.31
CA ARG A 25 45.82 48.96 -19.52
C ARG A 25 46.07 48.78 -18.01
N ASN A 26 46.15 47.53 -17.53
CA ASN A 26 46.33 47.22 -16.12
C ASN A 26 47.70 47.62 -15.56
N LYS A 27 48.69 47.93 -16.41
CA LYS A 27 49.99 48.50 -15.99
C LYS A 27 49.95 50.02 -15.83
N MET A 28 48.88 50.68 -16.26
CA MET A 28 48.67 52.10 -16.04
C MET A 28 48.23 52.34 -14.60
N SER A 29 48.70 53.44 -13.99
CA SER A 29 48.31 53.86 -12.63
C SER A 29 47.70 55.27 -12.63
N PRO A 30 46.58 55.49 -13.33
CA PRO A 30 45.87 56.78 -13.32
C PRO A 30 45.34 57.10 -11.92
N GLY A 31 45.44 58.36 -11.50
CA GLY A 31 44.96 58.84 -10.22
C GLY A 31 43.65 59.61 -10.33
N ILE A 32 43.36 60.46 -9.34
CA ILE A 32 42.14 61.28 -9.29
C ILE A 32 42.09 62.30 -10.44
N LYS A 33 43.24 62.81 -10.88
CA LYS A 33 43.32 63.83 -11.93
C LYS A 33 43.02 63.28 -13.33
N GLU A 34 43.17 61.97 -13.50
CA GLU A 34 42.92 61.26 -14.76
C GLU A 34 41.51 60.62 -14.80
N ASN A 35 40.58 61.08 -13.96
CA ASN A 35 39.19 60.59 -14.01
C ASN A 35 38.61 60.77 -15.43
N SER A 36 37.89 59.76 -15.90
CA SER A 36 37.37 59.65 -17.28
C SER A 36 38.44 59.54 -18.37
N LEU A 37 39.68 59.14 -18.04
CA LEU A 37 40.69 58.77 -19.04
C LEU A 37 40.17 57.63 -19.92
N LEU A 38 40.00 57.88 -21.22
CA LEU A 38 39.41 56.96 -22.18
C LEU A 38 40.48 56.21 -22.99
N ILE A 39 40.37 54.89 -23.07
CA ILE A 39 41.17 54.01 -23.92
C ILE A 39 40.27 53.06 -24.70
N PHE A 40 40.73 52.51 -25.82
CA PHE A 40 40.07 51.38 -26.49
C PHE A 40 40.78 50.08 -26.10
N ASN A 41 40.10 49.23 -25.33
CA ASN A 41 40.62 47.93 -24.94
C ASN A 41 40.40 46.94 -26.09
N THR A 42 41.50 46.45 -26.65
CA THR A 42 41.51 45.54 -27.80
C THR A 42 41.11 44.11 -27.44
N ASP A 43 41.28 43.69 -26.18
CA ASP A 43 40.84 42.38 -25.70
C ASP A 43 39.33 42.36 -25.43
N GLU A 44 38.77 43.46 -24.92
CA GLU A 44 37.32 43.65 -24.75
C GLU A 44 36.62 44.14 -26.04
N ASN A 45 37.41 44.59 -27.01
CA ASN A 45 36.98 45.28 -28.23
C ASN A 45 35.99 46.43 -27.94
N CYS A 46 36.28 47.20 -26.88
CA CYS A 46 35.40 48.22 -26.33
C CYS A 46 36.19 49.39 -25.72
N TYR A 47 35.56 50.55 -25.60
CA TYR A 47 36.11 51.66 -24.83
C TYR A 47 36.07 51.39 -23.32
N ASN A 48 37.19 51.59 -22.65
CA ASN A 48 37.25 51.65 -21.19
C ASN A 48 37.57 53.08 -20.75
N TYR A 49 37.05 53.46 -19.58
CA TYR A 49 37.38 54.72 -18.93
C TYR A 49 37.84 54.50 -17.49
N TRP A 50 38.77 55.33 -17.01
CA TRP A 50 39.16 55.32 -15.61
C TRP A 50 38.11 55.99 -14.73
N ASN A 51 37.61 55.27 -13.73
CA ASN A 51 36.72 55.82 -12.71
C ASN A 51 37.53 56.04 -11.42
N SER A 52 37.82 57.31 -11.11
CA SER A 52 38.63 57.64 -9.92
C SER A 52 37.89 57.44 -8.59
N THR A 53 36.55 57.41 -8.61
CA THR A 53 35.74 57.21 -7.39
C THR A 53 35.78 55.75 -6.93
N GLU A 54 35.80 54.81 -7.87
CA GLU A 54 35.86 53.37 -7.60
C GLU A 54 37.28 52.80 -7.76
N ASN A 55 38.23 53.63 -8.19
CA ASN A 55 39.64 53.28 -8.40
C ASN A 55 39.83 52.08 -9.34
N GLU A 56 39.05 52.04 -10.42
CA GLU A 56 39.12 50.96 -11.41
C GLU A 56 38.81 51.41 -12.84
N TRP A 57 39.21 50.59 -13.81
CA TRP A 57 38.81 50.73 -15.20
C TRP A 57 37.39 50.19 -15.41
N LYS A 58 36.51 51.03 -15.96
CA LYS A 58 35.13 50.68 -16.30
C LYS A 58 34.97 50.56 -17.81
N SER A 59 34.11 49.66 -18.28
CA SER A 59 33.82 49.46 -19.71
C SER A 59 32.54 50.21 -20.12
N LEU A 60 32.58 50.97 -21.22
CA LEU A 60 31.42 51.75 -21.71
C LEU A 60 30.40 50.91 -22.48
N CYS A 61 30.77 49.73 -22.96
CA CYS A 61 29.86 48.89 -23.75
C CYS A 61 28.98 47.99 -22.87
N GLY A 62 28.97 48.21 -21.55
CA GLY A 62 28.21 47.39 -20.59
C GLY A 62 28.72 45.95 -20.46
N LYS A 63 29.73 45.54 -21.23
CA LYS A 63 30.34 44.22 -21.11
C LYS A 63 31.10 44.16 -19.80
N GLN A 64 30.54 43.48 -18.80
CA GLN A 64 31.32 43.04 -17.66
C GLN A 64 32.47 42.16 -18.20
N GLY A 65 33.65 42.21 -17.56
CA GLY A 65 34.80 41.39 -17.98
C GLY A 65 34.53 39.89 -17.83
N LYS A 66 35.57 39.05 -17.92
CA LYS A 66 35.41 37.62 -17.60
C LYS A 66 34.97 37.44 -16.15
N ALA A 67 33.92 36.65 -15.94
CA ALA A 67 33.50 36.25 -14.61
C ALA A 67 34.62 35.42 -13.95
N VAL A 68 34.83 35.67 -12.66
CA VAL A 68 35.71 34.84 -11.83
C VAL A 68 34.83 34.16 -10.80
N PHE A 69 34.88 32.84 -10.75
CA PHE A 69 34.09 32.03 -9.84
C PHE A 69 34.81 30.76 -9.44
N THR A 70 34.40 30.18 -8.32
CA THR A 70 34.83 28.86 -7.86
C THR A 70 33.64 27.90 -7.85
N MET A 71 33.92 26.60 -7.79
CA MET A 71 32.91 25.56 -7.70
C MET A 71 33.43 24.36 -6.92
N ASP A 72 32.51 23.55 -6.40
CA ASP A 72 32.83 22.26 -5.77
C ASP A 72 32.43 21.12 -6.71
N CYS A 73 33.43 20.39 -7.20
CA CYS A 73 33.26 19.23 -8.06
C CYS A 73 32.32 18.16 -7.48
N THR A 74 32.31 18.00 -6.16
CA THR A 74 31.54 16.94 -5.48
C THR A 74 30.05 17.25 -5.44
N GLN A 75 29.67 18.51 -5.69
CA GLN A 75 28.28 18.98 -5.66
C GLN A 75 27.64 19.04 -7.05
N ILE A 76 28.33 18.56 -8.09
CA ILE A 76 27.79 18.54 -9.45
C ILE A 76 26.79 17.39 -9.57
N GLU A 77 25.56 17.70 -9.98
CA GLU A 77 24.56 16.69 -10.32
C GLU A 77 24.65 16.35 -11.81
N ILE A 78 24.83 15.07 -12.13
CA ILE A 78 24.72 14.56 -13.49
C ILE A 78 23.26 14.25 -13.77
N LYS A 79 22.66 14.91 -14.76
CA LYS A 79 21.31 14.61 -15.26
C LYS A 79 21.41 13.89 -16.60
N GLY A 80 20.48 12.97 -16.81
CA GLY A 80 20.42 12.17 -18.03
C GLY A 80 20.95 10.74 -17.88
N LYS A 81 20.85 9.98 -18.97
CA LYS A 81 21.32 8.60 -19.07
C LYS A 81 22.18 8.46 -20.33
N TYR A 82 23.49 8.29 -20.13
CA TYR A 82 24.47 8.28 -21.20
C TYR A 82 24.64 6.84 -21.71
N THR A 83 24.43 6.64 -23.01
CA THR A 83 24.45 5.31 -23.63
C THR A 83 25.19 5.37 -24.96
N THR A 84 25.99 4.36 -25.28
CA THR A 84 26.74 4.31 -26.54
C THR A 84 25.83 4.40 -27.75
N GLY A 85 26.21 5.21 -28.73
CA GLY A 85 25.46 5.39 -29.99
C GLY A 85 24.15 6.18 -29.86
N LYS A 86 23.77 6.65 -28.66
CA LYS A 86 22.60 7.50 -28.46
C LYS A 86 23.01 8.97 -28.30
N GLU A 87 22.47 9.82 -29.15
CA GLU A 87 22.70 11.27 -29.07
C GLU A 87 22.13 11.86 -27.77
N LEU A 88 22.87 12.78 -27.16
CA LEU A 88 22.43 13.52 -25.98
C LEU A 88 21.28 14.46 -26.35
N THR A 89 20.36 14.62 -25.41
CA THR A 89 19.15 15.42 -25.53
C THR A 89 19.16 16.56 -24.52
N SER A 90 18.15 17.43 -24.56
CA SER A 90 18.00 18.53 -23.59
C SER A 90 17.81 18.07 -22.14
N SER A 91 17.53 16.78 -21.89
CA SER A 91 17.48 16.22 -20.52
C SER A 91 18.83 15.76 -19.99
N ASP A 92 19.88 15.76 -20.82
CA ASP A 92 21.23 15.32 -20.47
C ASP A 92 22.12 16.55 -20.24
N PHE A 93 22.32 16.92 -18.97
CA PHE A 93 23.06 18.14 -18.60
C PHE A 93 23.76 18.00 -17.24
N LEU A 94 24.75 18.86 -17.00
CA LEU A 94 25.37 19.02 -15.67
C LEU A 94 24.69 20.16 -14.94
N ARG A 95 24.26 19.94 -13.70
CA ARG A 95 23.81 21.02 -12.81
C ARG A 95 24.88 21.29 -11.77
N MET A 96 25.37 22.51 -11.72
CA MET A 96 26.46 22.90 -10.82
C MET A 96 26.16 24.21 -10.11
N LYS A 97 26.72 24.35 -8.91
CA LYS A 97 26.63 25.56 -8.11
C LYS A 97 27.98 26.28 -8.16
N ILE A 98 27.98 27.51 -8.66
CA ILE A 98 29.17 28.37 -8.79
C ILE A 98 29.09 29.53 -7.81
N THR A 99 30.22 29.90 -7.21
CA THR A 99 30.35 31.07 -6.34
C THR A 99 31.15 32.14 -7.07
N VAL A 100 30.46 33.17 -7.54
CA VAL A 100 31.00 34.28 -8.33
C VAL A 100 31.62 35.31 -7.39
N THR A 101 32.92 35.56 -7.58
CA THR A 101 33.68 36.59 -6.86
C THR A 101 33.89 37.85 -7.70
N LYS A 102 33.81 37.75 -9.03
CA LYS A 102 33.79 38.87 -9.97
C LYS A 102 32.65 38.69 -10.98
N PRO A 103 31.65 39.61 -11.02
CA PRO A 103 30.63 39.64 -12.07
C PRO A 103 31.23 39.68 -13.47
N GLY A 104 30.57 39.07 -14.45
CA GLY A 104 31.12 38.94 -15.79
C GLY A 104 30.45 37.90 -16.68
N TYR A 105 30.99 37.78 -17.89
CA TYR A 105 30.66 36.68 -18.79
C TYR A 105 31.42 35.41 -18.40
N TYR A 106 30.73 34.27 -18.44
CA TYR A 106 31.33 32.95 -18.31
C TYR A 106 31.17 32.15 -19.60
N HIS A 107 32.12 31.26 -19.85
CA HIS A 107 32.04 30.28 -20.92
C HIS A 107 32.51 28.95 -20.36
N ILE A 108 31.55 28.13 -19.91
CA ILE A 108 31.83 26.84 -19.29
C ILE A 108 31.87 25.79 -20.39
N THR A 109 32.97 25.03 -20.45
CA THR A 109 33.05 23.83 -21.28
C THR A 109 33.43 22.64 -20.42
N ALA A 110 32.83 21.48 -20.69
CA ALA A 110 33.19 20.23 -20.04
C ALA A 110 33.43 19.16 -21.11
N LYS A 111 34.63 18.59 -21.14
CA LYS A 111 35.03 17.63 -22.18
C LYS A 111 35.48 16.33 -21.54
N THR A 112 35.19 15.21 -22.19
CA THR A 112 35.73 13.91 -21.80
C THR A 112 37.24 13.89 -22.04
N ALA A 113 38.05 13.51 -21.05
CA ALA A 113 39.51 13.46 -21.18
C ALA A 113 39.99 12.54 -22.32
N ASN A 114 39.24 11.47 -22.58
CA ASN A 114 39.57 10.46 -23.59
C ASN A 114 38.79 10.61 -24.91
N SER A 115 38.11 11.75 -25.13
CA SER A 115 37.32 12.02 -26.34
C SER A 115 36.26 10.95 -26.66
N ASN A 116 35.34 10.70 -25.72
CA ASN A 116 34.30 9.67 -25.88
C ASN A 116 33.06 10.14 -26.67
N GLY A 117 33.20 11.15 -27.52
CA GLY A 117 32.16 11.58 -28.48
C GLY A 117 31.07 12.53 -27.96
N TYR A 118 31.12 12.94 -26.69
CA TYR A 118 30.20 13.92 -26.12
C TYR A 118 30.93 14.97 -25.26
N SER A 119 30.28 16.12 -25.07
CA SER A 119 30.78 17.24 -24.28
C SER A 119 29.62 18.09 -23.76
N PHE A 120 29.91 19.06 -22.90
CA PHE A 120 28.95 20.02 -22.38
C PHE A 120 29.48 21.43 -22.58
N GLN A 121 28.60 22.37 -22.86
CA GLN A 121 28.97 23.78 -22.96
C GLN A 121 27.81 24.71 -22.65
N VAL A 122 28.11 25.82 -22.00
CA VAL A 122 27.17 26.93 -21.80
C VAL A 122 27.90 28.25 -21.67
N GLU A 123 27.29 29.32 -22.14
CA GLU A 123 27.75 30.68 -21.96
C GLU A 123 26.65 31.55 -21.35
N GLY A 124 27.03 32.59 -20.64
CA GLY A 124 26.09 33.50 -20.01
C GLY A 124 26.80 34.62 -19.25
N GLU A 125 26.02 35.40 -18.52
CA GLU A 125 26.49 36.57 -17.76
C GLU A 125 25.94 36.52 -16.34
N VAL A 126 26.79 36.83 -15.37
CA VAL A 126 26.43 37.00 -13.96
C VAL A 126 26.65 38.44 -13.56
N LEU A 127 25.56 39.15 -13.25
CA LEU A 127 25.59 40.61 -13.06
C LEU A 127 26.06 41.03 -11.66
N GLU A 128 26.10 40.11 -10.70
CA GLU A 128 26.48 40.36 -9.31
C GLU A 128 27.29 39.20 -8.73
N ALA A 129 28.04 39.50 -7.66
CA ALA A 129 28.75 38.48 -6.90
C ALA A 129 27.74 37.71 -6.05
N GLY A 130 27.94 36.40 -5.90
CA GLY A 130 26.95 35.56 -5.25
C GLY A 130 27.07 34.10 -5.65
N THR A 131 26.09 33.29 -5.28
CA THR A 131 26.07 31.87 -5.60
C THR A 131 24.95 31.56 -6.57
N PHE A 132 25.28 30.97 -7.71
CA PHE A 132 24.34 30.70 -8.80
C PHE A 132 24.32 29.21 -9.14
N THR A 133 23.17 28.73 -9.60
CA THR A 133 23.04 27.38 -10.17
C THR A 133 23.03 27.49 -11.68
N ILE A 134 23.96 26.81 -12.33
CA ILE A 134 24.11 26.78 -13.78
C ILE A 134 23.83 25.36 -14.28
N GLU A 135 23.02 25.27 -15.34
CA GLU A 135 22.82 24.04 -16.10
C GLU A 135 23.66 24.11 -17.37
N VAL A 136 24.50 23.10 -17.58
CA VAL A 136 25.42 23.00 -18.72
C VAL A 136 24.91 21.88 -19.63
N PRO A 137 24.21 22.20 -20.74
CA PRO A 137 23.67 21.20 -21.64
C PRO A 137 24.75 20.33 -22.28
N GLY A 138 24.45 19.04 -22.42
CA GLY A 138 25.28 18.07 -23.12
C GLY A 138 24.97 18.00 -24.62
N TYR A 139 25.98 17.69 -25.42
CA TYR A 139 25.91 17.51 -26.86
C TYR A 139 26.77 16.33 -27.30
N GLY A 140 26.46 15.75 -28.45
CA GLY A 140 27.21 14.66 -29.06
C GLY A 140 26.64 13.28 -28.73
N THR A 141 27.41 12.24 -29.04
CA THR A 141 26.99 10.83 -28.92
C THR A 141 28.12 10.03 -28.27
N PRO A 142 27.91 9.42 -27.09
CA PRO A 142 28.89 8.55 -26.47
C PRO A 142 29.31 7.41 -27.39
N ILE A 143 30.62 7.13 -27.50
CA ILE A 143 31.15 6.12 -28.43
C ILE A 143 31.39 4.79 -27.71
N ASN A 144 32.14 4.82 -26.60
CA ASN A 144 32.54 3.65 -25.84
C ASN A 144 31.79 3.57 -24.52
N ALA A 145 31.37 2.36 -24.16
CA ALA A 145 30.76 2.11 -22.88
C ALA A 145 31.81 2.10 -21.78
N THR A 146 31.40 2.41 -20.55
CA THR A 146 32.24 2.19 -19.38
C THR A 146 32.43 0.68 -19.19
N PRO A 147 33.67 0.16 -19.22
CA PRO A 147 33.92 -1.26 -18.97
C PRO A 147 33.36 -1.69 -17.61
N SER A 148 32.98 -2.96 -17.45
CA SER A 148 32.49 -3.48 -16.18
C SER A 148 33.49 -3.22 -15.04
N GLY A 149 33.03 -2.55 -13.97
CA GLY A 149 33.87 -2.12 -12.84
C GLY A 149 34.73 -0.87 -13.10
N GLY A 150 34.59 -0.23 -14.26
CA GLY A 150 35.28 1.01 -14.61
C GLY A 150 34.72 2.24 -13.89
N ALA A 151 35.57 3.25 -13.70
CA ALA A 151 35.22 4.48 -12.99
C ALA A 151 34.40 5.49 -13.80
N GLY A 152 34.08 5.19 -15.07
CA GLY A 152 33.44 6.13 -16.01
C GLY A 152 34.42 7.08 -16.70
N ASP A 153 33.88 7.92 -17.59
CA ASP A 153 34.63 8.94 -18.33
C ASP A 153 35.00 10.10 -17.41
N GLN A 154 36.28 10.49 -17.41
CA GLN A 154 36.71 11.72 -16.74
C GLN A 154 36.25 12.96 -17.48
N ILE A 155 35.59 13.87 -16.75
CA ILE A 155 35.11 15.14 -17.29
C ILE A 155 36.01 16.27 -16.79
N LEU A 156 36.61 16.99 -17.73
CA LEU A 156 37.44 18.17 -17.47
C LEU A 156 36.60 19.42 -17.73
N ILE A 157 36.32 20.19 -16.69
CA ILE A 157 35.46 21.38 -16.71
C ILE A 157 36.33 22.63 -16.66
N TYR A 158 36.10 23.56 -17.59
CA TYR A 158 36.82 24.82 -17.72
C TYR A 158 35.87 26.00 -17.73
N ASN A 159 36.31 27.14 -17.19
CA ASN A 159 35.77 28.45 -17.55
C ASN A 159 36.80 29.15 -18.45
N TYR A 160 36.46 29.33 -19.72
CA TYR A 160 37.43 29.65 -20.78
C TYR A 160 38.61 28.63 -20.76
N GLU A 161 39.78 29.07 -20.31
CA GLU A 161 41.02 28.27 -20.25
C GLU A 161 41.35 27.79 -18.83
N GLN A 162 40.63 28.28 -17.81
CA GLN A 162 40.87 27.90 -16.42
C GLN A 162 40.21 26.56 -16.11
N LEU A 163 41.00 25.55 -15.76
CA LEU A 163 40.49 24.28 -15.24
C LEU A 163 39.83 24.50 -13.87
N LEU A 164 38.57 24.11 -13.76
CA LEU A 164 37.76 24.22 -12.54
C LEU A 164 37.55 22.86 -11.87
N CYS A 165 37.45 21.80 -12.66
CA CYS A 165 37.17 20.46 -12.15
C CYS A 165 37.73 19.37 -13.05
N ASP A 166 38.38 18.36 -12.48
CA ASP A 166 38.88 17.17 -13.19
C ASP A 166 38.51 15.85 -12.52
N THR A 167 37.75 15.88 -11.42
CA THR A 167 37.39 14.68 -10.65
C THR A 167 36.03 14.07 -11.02
N LEU A 168 35.18 14.81 -11.74
CA LEU A 168 33.86 14.34 -12.15
C LEU A 168 33.98 13.13 -13.11
N LYS A 169 33.18 12.09 -12.86
CA LYS A 169 33.10 10.90 -13.69
C LYS A 169 31.67 10.63 -14.16
N ILE A 170 31.49 10.29 -15.44
CA ILE A 170 30.20 9.89 -16.00
C ILE A 170 30.29 8.46 -16.52
N SER A 171 29.43 7.57 -16.02
CA SER A 171 29.31 6.21 -16.55
C SER A 171 28.46 6.20 -17.82
N VAL A 172 28.96 5.54 -18.87
CA VAL A 172 28.28 5.35 -20.15
C VAL A 172 27.84 3.89 -20.28
N GLU A 173 26.56 3.66 -20.51
CA GLU A 173 26.01 2.31 -20.70
C GLU A 173 26.24 1.78 -22.13
N ASP A 174 26.42 0.46 -22.25
CA ASP A 174 26.55 -0.21 -23.55
C ASP A 174 25.18 -0.49 -24.17
N SER A 175 24.86 0.15 -25.31
CA SER A 175 23.61 -0.06 -26.05
C SER A 175 23.48 -1.47 -26.64
N THR A 176 24.57 -2.24 -26.74
CA THR A 176 24.52 -3.62 -27.22
C THR A 176 24.09 -4.60 -26.13
N ILE A 177 24.20 -4.22 -24.85
CA ILE A 177 23.77 -5.02 -23.71
C ILE A 177 22.31 -4.66 -23.38
N ILE A 178 21.39 -5.34 -24.04
CA ILE A 178 19.96 -5.18 -23.83
C ILE A 178 19.45 -6.12 -22.72
N PRO A 179 18.51 -5.67 -21.87
CA PRO A 179 17.91 -6.55 -20.88
C PRO A 179 17.09 -7.63 -21.60
N GLU A 180 17.45 -8.89 -21.39
CA GLU A 180 16.71 -10.05 -21.86
C GLU A 180 16.68 -11.10 -20.74
N PHE A 181 15.49 -11.49 -20.31
CA PHE A 181 15.31 -12.55 -19.31
C PHE A 181 13.90 -13.13 -19.37
N THR A 182 13.71 -14.30 -18.76
CA THR A 182 12.42 -14.95 -18.50
C THR A 182 12.15 -15.04 -17.01
N ILE A 183 10.91 -14.82 -16.56
CA ILE A 183 10.47 -15.00 -15.16
C ILE A 183 9.84 -16.38 -15.01
N ASN A 184 10.28 -17.13 -14.00
CA ASN A 184 9.60 -18.34 -13.57
C ASN A 184 8.48 -17.98 -12.57
N CYS A 185 7.25 -17.79 -13.07
CA CYS A 185 6.11 -17.41 -12.24
C CYS A 185 5.72 -18.47 -11.20
N SER A 186 6.09 -19.75 -11.38
CA SER A 186 5.80 -20.78 -10.37
C SER A 186 6.82 -20.80 -9.22
N SER A 187 7.91 -20.04 -9.34
CA SER A 187 8.93 -19.91 -8.29
C SER A 187 8.62 -18.82 -7.26
N THR A 188 7.46 -18.16 -7.37
CA THR A 188 7.12 -17.00 -6.55
C THR A 188 6.91 -17.40 -5.10
N ILE A 189 7.61 -16.72 -4.19
CA ILE A 189 7.47 -16.87 -2.74
C ILE A 189 7.07 -15.51 -2.17
N VAL A 190 5.87 -15.45 -1.59
CA VAL A 190 5.35 -14.25 -0.93
C VAL A 190 5.77 -14.28 0.54
N ASN A 191 6.51 -13.26 0.97
CA ASN A 191 6.96 -13.10 2.35
C ASN A 191 6.27 -11.92 3.03
N GLY A 192 6.19 -11.99 4.35
CA GLY A 192 5.59 -10.97 5.21
C GLY A 192 4.09 -11.18 5.45
N GLN A 193 3.58 -10.42 6.42
CA GLN A 193 2.16 -10.38 6.76
C GLN A 193 1.54 -9.15 6.10
N TYR A 194 0.45 -9.36 5.38
CA TYR A 194 -0.30 -8.29 4.70
C TYR A 194 -1.60 -8.10 5.46
N ILE A 195 -1.81 -6.91 6.04
CA ILE A 195 -2.95 -6.63 6.91
C ILE A 195 -3.61 -5.34 6.42
N ALA A 196 -4.93 -5.37 6.24
CA ALA A 196 -5.70 -4.21 5.85
C ALA A 196 -5.48 -3.05 6.83
N GLY A 197 -5.24 -1.85 6.29
CA GLY A 197 -4.99 -0.63 7.06
C GLY A 197 -3.58 -0.51 7.65
N LYS A 198 -2.67 -1.47 7.42
CA LYS A 198 -1.28 -1.43 7.93
C LYS A 198 -0.28 -1.22 6.81
N GLU A 199 0.67 -0.29 6.99
CA GLU A 199 1.75 -0.08 6.02
C GLU A 199 2.63 -1.32 5.87
N LEU A 200 3.09 -1.54 4.64
CA LEU A 200 4.07 -2.57 4.35
C LEU A 200 5.43 -2.22 4.96
N THR A 201 6.16 -3.25 5.35
CA THR A 201 7.50 -3.15 5.92
C THR A 201 8.52 -3.72 4.92
N ALA A 202 9.82 -3.56 5.20
CA ALA A 202 10.88 -4.19 4.41
C ALA A 202 10.79 -5.73 4.34
N GLY A 203 10.04 -6.37 5.26
CA GLY A 203 9.79 -7.81 5.25
C GLY A 203 8.66 -8.26 4.31
N ASN A 204 7.90 -7.32 3.72
CA ASN A 204 6.84 -7.62 2.75
C ASN A 204 7.45 -7.69 1.35
N THR A 205 7.75 -8.89 0.89
CA THR A 205 8.46 -9.10 -0.38
C THR A 205 7.86 -10.20 -1.23
N ILE A 206 8.20 -10.20 -2.51
CA ILE A 206 7.99 -11.30 -3.45
C ILE A 206 9.36 -11.73 -3.95
N ALA A 207 9.78 -12.96 -3.65
CA ALA A 207 10.97 -13.55 -4.27
C ALA A 207 10.56 -14.39 -5.49
N LEU A 208 11.33 -14.33 -6.57
CA LEU A 208 11.12 -15.15 -7.77
C LEU A 208 12.43 -15.37 -8.52
N ASN A 209 12.49 -16.39 -9.36
CA ASN A 209 13.64 -16.67 -10.21
C ASN A 209 13.44 -16.07 -11.60
N ILE A 210 14.50 -15.45 -12.12
CA ILE A 210 14.61 -15.07 -13.53
C ILE A 210 15.76 -15.83 -14.19
N THR A 211 15.71 -15.96 -15.52
CA THR A 211 16.75 -16.61 -16.32
C THR A 211 17.12 -15.72 -17.49
N SER A 212 18.40 -15.42 -17.66
CA SER A 212 18.91 -14.56 -18.74
C SER A 212 19.97 -15.29 -19.57
N PRO A 213 20.11 -15.01 -20.88
CA PRO A 213 21.23 -15.51 -21.66
C PRO A 213 22.54 -14.84 -21.22
N ALA A 214 23.68 -15.48 -21.48
CA ALA A 214 25.00 -14.93 -21.14
C ALA A 214 25.27 -13.56 -21.80
N ALA A 215 24.72 -13.31 -22.99
CA ALA A 215 24.84 -12.04 -23.70
C ALA A 215 24.12 -10.87 -23.02
N ALA A 216 23.14 -11.15 -22.16
CA ALA A 216 22.43 -10.13 -21.39
C ALA A 216 23.06 -9.86 -20.01
N ALA A 217 24.15 -10.58 -19.66
CA ALA A 217 24.87 -10.33 -18.42
C ALA A 217 25.40 -8.88 -18.39
N GLY A 218 25.20 -8.20 -17.27
CA GLY A 218 25.51 -6.77 -17.13
C GLY A 218 24.35 -5.82 -17.45
N ALA A 219 23.27 -6.29 -18.10
CA ALA A 219 22.11 -5.45 -18.37
C ALA A 219 21.33 -5.12 -17.09
N LEU A 220 20.77 -3.90 -17.02
CA LEU A 220 19.88 -3.50 -15.93
C LEU A 220 18.46 -4.04 -16.14
N TYR A 221 17.96 -4.79 -15.18
CA TYR A 221 16.56 -5.20 -15.13
C TYR A 221 15.76 -4.29 -14.20
N GLU A 222 14.51 -4.05 -14.57
CA GLU A 222 13.49 -3.48 -13.69
C GLU A 222 12.25 -4.36 -13.74
N ILE A 223 11.75 -4.76 -12.58
CA ILE A 223 10.52 -5.54 -12.44
C ILE A 223 9.62 -4.79 -11.46
N SER A 224 8.38 -4.54 -11.83
CA SER A 224 7.42 -3.85 -10.98
C SER A 224 6.02 -4.41 -11.14
N THR A 225 5.08 -3.89 -10.36
CA THR A 225 3.65 -4.17 -10.46
C THR A 225 2.89 -2.85 -10.44
N SER A 226 1.69 -2.82 -11.01
CA SER A 226 0.74 -1.76 -10.72
C SER A 226 0.31 -1.83 -9.24
N ALA A 227 -0.10 -0.70 -8.68
CA ALA A 227 -0.72 -0.72 -7.36
C ALA A 227 -2.06 -1.46 -7.41
N VAL A 228 -2.23 -2.46 -6.54
CA VAL A 228 -3.49 -3.16 -6.30
C VAL A 228 -3.81 -2.97 -4.84
N ASN A 229 -5.07 -2.59 -4.54
CA ASN A 229 -5.53 -2.41 -3.16
C ASN A 229 -4.63 -1.47 -2.32
N GLY A 230 -3.99 -0.47 -2.93
CA GLY A 230 -3.17 0.53 -2.24
C GLY A 230 -1.70 0.17 -2.01
N TYR A 231 -1.20 -0.92 -2.57
CA TYR A 231 0.22 -1.30 -2.47
C TYR A 231 0.77 -1.91 -3.77
N SER A 232 2.09 -1.90 -3.91
CA SER A 232 2.81 -2.39 -5.10
C SER A 232 4.17 -2.96 -4.73
N PHE A 233 4.81 -3.63 -5.68
CA PHE A 233 6.13 -4.25 -5.54
C PHE A 233 7.05 -3.82 -6.67
N SER A 234 8.34 -3.68 -6.37
CA SER A 234 9.38 -3.41 -7.38
C SER A 234 10.75 -3.97 -7.01
N ALA A 235 11.55 -4.27 -8.02
CA ALA A 235 12.96 -4.63 -7.93
C ALA A 235 13.73 -4.02 -9.11
N LYS A 236 14.97 -3.61 -8.85
CA LYS A 236 15.95 -3.22 -9.88
C LYS A 236 17.29 -3.88 -9.58
N GLY A 237 18.05 -4.23 -10.60
CA GLY A 237 19.38 -4.80 -10.44
C GLY A 237 20.04 -5.12 -11.77
N VAL A 238 21.13 -5.88 -11.71
CA VAL A 238 21.92 -6.30 -12.88
C VAL A 238 21.68 -7.79 -13.16
N LEU A 239 21.59 -8.18 -14.43
CA LEU A 239 21.54 -9.57 -14.84
C LEU A 239 22.92 -10.23 -14.73
N SER A 240 23.00 -11.42 -14.15
CA SER A 240 24.25 -12.19 -14.00
C SER A 240 24.56 -13.07 -15.20
N GLY A 241 23.60 -13.30 -16.10
CA GLY A 241 23.62 -14.45 -17.01
C GLY A 241 23.27 -15.74 -16.27
N GLY A 242 22.38 -16.56 -16.84
CA GLY A 242 21.85 -17.76 -16.18
C GLY A 242 20.67 -17.48 -15.24
N VAL A 243 20.46 -18.38 -14.27
CA VAL A 243 19.37 -18.29 -13.29
C VAL A 243 19.79 -17.44 -12.10
N GLN A 244 18.99 -16.45 -11.73
CA GLN A 244 19.17 -15.66 -10.51
C GLN A 244 17.84 -15.43 -9.79
N GLN A 245 17.89 -15.36 -8.47
CA GLN A 245 16.74 -14.96 -7.66
C GLN A 245 16.68 -13.44 -7.54
N VAL A 246 15.48 -12.89 -7.67
CA VAL A 246 15.16 -11.47 -7.50
C VAL A 246 14.12 -11.32 -6.39
N THR A 247 14.30 -10.29 -5.56
CA THR A 247 13.38 -9.95 -4.47
C THR A 247 12.74 -8.61 -4.75
N LEU A 248 11.44 -8.59 -5.00
CA LEU A 248 10.65 -7.37 -5.11
C LEU A 248 10.23 -6.91 -3.72
N ILE A 249 10.49 -5.64 -3.41
CA ILE A 249 10.14 -5.02 -2.14
C ILE A 249 8.77 -4.35 -2.28
N GLY A 250 7.88 -4.65 -1.32
CA GLY A 250 6.55 -4.07 -1.25
C GLY A 250 6.54 -2.67 -0.63
N THR A 251 5.74 -1.77 -1.19
CA THR A 251 5.49 -0.43 -0.66
C THR A 251 3.99 -0.10 -0.69
N GLY A 252 3.55 0.77 0.21
CA GLY A 252 2.15 1.19 0.32
C GLY A 252 1.42 0.55 1.49
N LYS A 253 0.09 0.57 1.43
CA LYS A 253 -0.80 0.16 2.52
C LYS A 253 -2.04 -0.54 1.93
N PRO A 254 -2.21 -1.86 2.14
CA PRO A 254 -3.43 -2.57 1.77
C PRO A 254 -4.66 -1.88 2.37
N VAL A 255 -5.68 -1.59 1.56
CA VAL A 255 -6.89 -0.88 2.02
C VAL A 255 -7.92 -1.85 2.58
N MET A 256 -8.20 -2.93 1.84
CA MET A 256 -9.20 -3.95 2.19
C MET A 256 -8.56 -5.33 2.36
N ASN A 257 -9.21 -6.22 3.10
CA ASN A 257 -8.81 -7.64 3.12
C ASN A 257 -9.30 -8.34 1.85
N GLY A 258 -8.61 -9.40 1.44
CA GLY A 258 -8.94 -10.09 0.19
C GLY A 258 -7.81 -10.96 -0.34
N ASN A 259 -7.92 -11.36 -1.60
CA ASN A 259 -6.90 -12.08 -2.34
C ASN A 259 -6.51 -11.27 -3.57
N ASP A 260 -5.50 -10.43 -3.42
CA ASP A 260 -5.09 -9.47 -4.43
C ASP A 260 -4.23 -10.15 -5.50
N ALA A 261 -4.48 -9.83 -6.76
CA ALA A 261 -3.79 -10.41 -7.91
C ALA A 261 -2.84 -9.39 -8.54
N PHE A 262 -1.55 -9.69 -8.56
CA PHE A 262 -0.51 -8.82 -9.11
C PHE A 262 0.02 -9.37 -10.43
N VAL A 263 0.15 -8.49 -11.42
CA VAL A 263 0.79 -8.77 -12.70
C VAL A 263 2.11 -8.00 -12.77
N LEU A 264 3.18 -8.70 -13.11
CA LEU A 264 4.50 -8.12 -13.26
C LEU A 264 4.62 -7.36 -14.58
N THR A 265 5.30 -6.21 -14.51
CA THR A 265 5.74 -5.39 -15.63
C THR A 265 7.26 -5.33 -15.60
N THR A 266 7.89 -5.31 -16.78
CA THR A 266 9.35 -5.33 -16.93
C THR A 266 9.80 -4.26 -17.92
N ASN A 267 11.10 -3.93 -17.90
CA ASN A 267 11.71 -2.99 -18.86
C ASN A 267 12.11 -3.63 -20.21
N ILE A 268 11.69 -4.86 -20.51
CA ILE A 268 12.00 -5.55 -21.77
C ILE A 268 10.90 -5.33 -22.82
N SER A 269 11.28 -5.04 -24.06
CA SER A 269 10.37 -4.45 -25.06
C SER A 269 9.47 -5.44 -25.81
N LEU A 270 9.57 -6.76 -25.64
CA LEU A 270 8.87 -7.72 -26.50
C LEU A 270 8.37 -8.98 -25.76
N GLY A 271 7.06 -9.04 -25.53
CA GLY A 271 6.21 -10.21 -25.81
C GLY A 271 6.38 -11.49 -24.99
N LYS A 272 7.36 -11.57 -24.11
CA LYS A 272 7.51 -12.66 -23.14
C LYS A 272 7.57 -12.01 -21.77
N VAL A 273 7.00 -12.68 -20.78
CA VAL A 273 7.26 -12.42 -19.37
C VAL A 273 6.40 -11.33 -18.72
N SER A 274 5.09 -11.53 -18.77
CA SER A 274 4.25 -11.15 -17.64
C SER A 274 3.68 -12.44 -17.05
N CYS A 275 3.57 -12.52 -15.72
CA CYS A 275 2.76 -13.57 -15.08
C CYS A 275 1.25 -13.31 -15.32
N SER A 276 0.89 -12.86 -16.53
CA SER A 276 -0.46 -12.44 -16.92
C SER A 276 -1.44 -13.60 -16.92
N ASN A 277 -1.00 -14.78 -17.36
CA ASN A 277 -1.80 -16.01 -17.32
C ASN A 277 -1.80 -16.68 -15.94
N SER A 278 -1.00 -16.20 -14.98
CA SER A 278 -0.94 -16.72 -13.61
C SER A 278 -0.50 -15.62 -12.64
N PRO A 279 -1.41 -14.69 -12.28
CA PRO A 279 -1.09 -13.59 -11.39
C PRO A 279 -0.54 -14.07 -10.05
N ILE A 280 0.30 -13.24 -9.42
CA ILE A 280 0.78 -13.51 -8.08
C ILE A 280 -0.33 -13.11 -7.10
N HIS A 281 -0.83 -14.09 -6.37
CA HIS A 281 -1.89 -13.89 -5.39
C HIS A 281 -1.32 -13.62 -4.00
N ILE A 282 -1.77 -12.53 -3.39
CA ILE A 282 -1.43 -12.16 -2.02
C ILE A 282 -2.70 -12.05 -1.22
N LYS A 283 -2.81 -12.92 -0.20
CA LYS A 283 -3.87 -12.86 0.79
C LYS A 283 -3.59 -11.74 1.78
N VAL A 284 -4.49 -10.76 1.81
CA VAL A 284 -4.51 -9.66 2.77
C VAL A 284 -5.46 -10.00 3.90
N ALA A 285 -4.92 -10.05 5.12
CA ALA A 285 -5.65 -10.30 6.34
C ALA A 285 -6.55 -9.13 6.74
N ALA A 286 -7.76 -9.45 7.22
CA ALA A 286 -8.57 -8.50 7.97
C ALA A 286 -7.83 -8.04 9.22
N ARG A 287 -8.18 -6.85 9.73
CA ARG A 287 -7.64 -6.37 11.00
C ARG A 287 -8.03 -7.29 12.15
N LYS A 288 -7.38 -7.13 13.30
CA LYS A 288 -7.76 -7.85 14.51
C LYS A 288 -9.22 -7.52 14.86
N MET A 289 -10.01 -8.55 15.14
CA MET A 289 -11.42 -8.40 15.51
C MET A 289 -11.62 -8.55 17.02
N LYS A 290 -12.39 -7.64 17.61
CA LYS A 290 -12.78 -7.66 19.01
C LYS A 290 -14.12 -8.35 19.17
N ILE A 291 -14.18 -9.39 19.98
CA ILE A 291 -15.36 -10.23 20.16
C ILE A 291 -15.82 -10.20 21.61
N ILE A 292 -17.10 -9.93 21.82
CA ILE A 292 -17.76 -10.19 23.11
C ILE A 292 -18.56 -11.48 23.02
N GLY A 293 -18.35 -12.37 23.99
CA GLY A 293 -19.30 -13.43 24.28
C GLY A 293 -20.22 -13.01 25.43
N LEU A 294 -21.53 -13.03 25.20
CA LEU A 294 -22.56 -12.86 26.22
C LEU A 294 -23.14 -14.24 26.56
N SER A 295 -22.98 -14.69 27.80
CA SER A 295 -23.55 -15.96 28.28
C SER A 295 -24.17 -15.78 29.68
N ASP A 296 -24.71 -16.84 30.26
CA ASP A 296 -25.30 -16.82 31.59
C ASP A 296 -24.31 -17.22 32.71
N ASN A 297 -24.86 -17.30 33.93
CA ASN A 297 -24.15 -17.78 35.11
C ASN A 297 -23.99 -19.32 35.16
N TYR A 298 -24.26 -20.09 34.09
CA TYR A 298 -23.93 -21.52 34.00
C TYR A 298 -22.42 -21.71 33.77
N ASN A 299 -21.62 -21.11 34.66
CA ASN A 299 -20.17 -21.01 34.60
C ASN A 299 -19.62 -20.49 33.27
N ASN A 300 -20.42 -19.75 32.50
CA ASN A 300 -20.07 -19.22 31.18
C ASN A 300 -19.65 -20.31 30.18
N LEU A 301 -20.13 -21.53 30.33
CA LEU A 301 -19.63 -22.71 29.62
C LEU A 301 -19.59 -22.52 28.09
N TYR A 302 -20.62 -21.89 27.53
CA TYR A 302 -20.74 -21.65 26.09
C TYR A 302 -20.00 -20.39 25.63
N ASN A 303 -19.49 -19.57 26.53
CA ASN A 303 -18.92 -18.29 26.18
C ASN A 303 -17.66 -18.45 25.33
N ILE A 304 -17.67 -17.86 24.14
CA ILE A 304 -16.56 -17.91 23.18
C ILE A 304 -15.29 -17.25 23.72
N ALA A 305 -15.39 -16.35 24.69
CA ALA A 305 -14.22 -15.68 25.27
C ALA A 305 -13.40 -16.59 26.19
N ARG A 306 -13.90 -17.77 26.55
CA ARG A 306 -13.10 -18.76 27.30
C ARG A 306 -12.08 -19.43 26.39
N THR A 307 -10.85 -19.55 26.88
CA THR A 307 -9.74 -20.17 26.13
C THR A 307 -9.89 -21.68 25.94
N ASP A 308 -10.67 -22.35 26.78
CA ASP A 308 -10.99 -23.77 26.66
C ASP A 308 -12.17 -24.06 25.73
N ASN A 309 -12.95 -23.04 25.34
CA ASN A 309 -14.08 -23.17 24.44
C ASN A 309 -13.60 -23.51 23.01
N LEU A 310 -14.28 -24.45 22.35
CA LEU A 310 -13.87 -24.94 21.03
C LEU A 310 -14.06 -23.91 19.91
N LEU A 311 -15.02 -23.00 20.04
CA LEU A 311 -15.19 -21.88 19.13
C LEU A 311 -13.98 -20.94 19.21
N ASN A 312 -13.45 -20.69 20.41
CA ASN A 312 -12.23 -19.91 20.59
C ASN A 312 -11.03 -20.62 19.94
N LYS A 313 -10.85 -21.91 20.26
CA LYS A 313 -9.73 -22.71 19.74
C LYS A 313 -9.74 -22.82 18.21
N VAL A 314 -10.90 -22.98 17.59
CA VAL A 314 -10.99 -23.05 16.12
C VAL A 314 -10.73 -21.69 15.46
N LEU A 315 -11.12 -20.57 16.10
CA LEU A 315 -10.73 -19.22 15.68
C LEU A 315 -9.23 -18.95 15.86
N GLY A 316 -8.57 -19.61 16.81
CA GLY A 316 -7.11 -19.60 16.97
C GLY A 316 -6.35 -20.48 15.96
N GLY A 317 -7.06 -21.27 15.14
CA GLY A 317 -6.45 -22.16 14.16
C GLY A 317 -5.93 -21.40 12.93
N SER A 318 -4.61 -21.32 12.79
CA SER A 318 -3.93 -20.52 11.75
C SER A 318 -4.20 -20.96 10.29
N ASN A 319 -4.70 -22.17 10.07
CA ASN A 319 -5.12 -22.68 8.75
C ASN A 319 -6.51 -22.20 8.35
N TYR A 320 -7.38 -21.92 9.33
CA TYR A 320 -8.68 -21.32 9.07
C TYR A 320 -8.58 -19.81 9.13
N PHE A 321 -8.29 -19.28 10.31
CA PHE A 321 -8.24 -17.86 10.62
C PHE A 321 -6.81 -17.49 11.05
N GLY A 322 -5.99 -17.11 10.07
CA GLY A 322 -4.59 -16.74 10.31
C GLY A 322 -4.14 -15.59 9.42
N ASN A 323 -2.99 -15.00 9.71
CA ASN A 323 -2.43 -13.89 8.93
C ASN A 323 -1.36 -14.34 7.92
N ASN A 324 -1.39 -15.62 7.55
CA ASN A 324 -0.45 -16.25 6.62
C ASN A 324 -1.14 -16.54 5.27
N GLN A 325 -0.33 -16.83 4.25
CA GLN A 325 -0.82 -17.07 2.88
C GLN A 325 -1.58 -18.40 2.72
N SER A 326 -1.42 -19.36 3.65
CA SER A 326 -2.15 -20.63 3.63
C SER A 326 -3.50 -20.59 4.35
N ALA A 327 -3.80 -19.53 5.11
CA ALA A 327 -5.07 -19.38 5.80
C ALA A 327 -6.25 -19.38 4.82
N THR A 328 -7.32 -20.08 5.16
CA THR A 328 -8.55 -20.13 4.36
C THR A 328 -9.24 -18.77 4.36
N TYR A 329 -9.32 -18.13 5.53
CA TYR A 329 -9.80 -16.76 5.70
C TYR A 329 -8.77 -15.91 6.45
N PRO A 330 -8.01 -15.06 5.73
CA PRO A 330 -6.95 -14.24 6.32
C PRO A 330 -7.45 -13.22 7.35
N ILE A 331 -6.90 -13.26 8.58
CA ILE A 331 -7.20 -12.30 9.66
C ILE A 331 -6.02 -12.16 10.63
N ASN A 332 -5.83 -10.96 11.18
CA ASN A 332 -4.78 -10.66 12.16
C ASN A 332 -5.13 -11.03 13.62
N GLY A 333 -5.93 -12.09 13.79
CA GLY A 333 -6.33 -12.63 15.08
C GLY A 333 -7.54 -11.95 15.72
N PHE A 334 -7.78 -12.34 16.97
CA PHE A 334 -8.96 -11.95 17.76
C PHE A 334 -8.56 -11.47 19.15
N GLU A 335 -9.40 -10.63 19.73
CA GLU A 335 -9.36 -10.25 21.14
C GLU A 335 -10.75 -10.51 21.73
N PHE A 336 -10.83 -11.08 22.93
CA PHE A 336 -12.08 -11.52 23.51
C PHE A 336 -12.38 -10.82 24.83
N LEU A 337 -13.65 -10.51 25.05
CA LEU A 337 -14.18 -10.08 26.34
C LEU A 337 -15.39 -10.94 26.71
N LEU A 338 -15.35 -11.49 27.92
CA LEU A 338 -16.44 -12.27 28.51
C LEU A 338 -17.35 -11.34 29.31
N LEU A 339 -18.65 -11.32 29.01
CA LEU A 339 -19.65 -10.70 29.89
C LEU A 339 -20.79 -11.68 30.18
N THR A 340 -21.36 -11.57 31.37
CA THR A 340 -22.46 -12.43 31.86
C THR A 340 -23.80 -11.73 32.00
N SER A 341 -23.80 -10.40 31.81
CA SER A 341 -24.95 -9.50 31.94
C SER A 341 -24.71 -8.22 31.14
N LEU A 342 -25.74 -7.41 30.92
CA LEU A 342 -25.63 -6.07 30.31
C LEU A 342 -26.23 -4.97 31.20
N GLY A 343 -25.93 -5.03 32.49
CA GLY A 343 -26.15 -3.90 33.41
C GLY A 343 -25.25 -2.71 33.08
N ALA A 344 -25.45 -1.58 33.75
CA ALA A 344 -24.74 -0.33 33.46
C ALA A 344 -23.20 -0.45 33.47
N SER A 345 -22.65 -1.23 34.40
CA SER A 345 -21.20 -1.48 34.45
C SER A 345 -20.70 -2.28 33.25
N GLN A 346 -21.41 -3.34 32.86
CA GLN A 346 -21.07 -4.16 31.70
C GLN A 346 -21.28 -3.41 30.37
N GLN A 347 -22.27 -2.52 30.28
CA GLN A 347 -22.42 -1.63 29.12
C GLN A 347 -21.24 -0.65 28.99
N SER A 348 -20.68 -0.18 30.10
CA SER A 348 -19.45 0.62 30.11
C SER A 348 -18.24 -0.21 29.65
N GLN A 349 -18.10 -1.45 30.11
CA GLN A 349 -17.07 -2.38 29.65
C GLN A 349 -17.21 -2.68 28.14
N PHE A 350 -18.43 -2.95 27.68
CA PHE A 350 -18.77 -3.16 26.27
C PHE A 350 -18.34 -1.95 25.43
N THR A 351 -18.73 -0.75 25.85
CA THR A 351 -18.42 0.49 25.13
C THR A 351 -16.93 0.76 25.08
N THR A 352 -16.21 0.54 26.18
CA THR A 352 -14.75 0.71 26.27
C THR A 352 -14.01 -0.31 25.42
N PHE A 353 -14.46 -1.56 25.44
CA PHE A 353 -13.88 -2.63 24.62
C PHE A 353 -14.10 -2.37 23.13
N ASN A 354 -15.25 -1.79 22.79
CA ASN A 354 -15.67 -1.41 21.44
C ASN A 354 -15.66 -2.62 20.47
N PRO A 355 -16.51 -3.64 20.71
CA PRO A 355 -16.50 -4.89 19.96
C PRO A 355 -16.90 -4.71 18.50
N ASP A 356 -16.34 -5.56 17.65
CA ASP A 356 -16.71 -5.73 16.26
C ASP A 356 -17.84 -6.74 16.08
N ILE A 357 -17.80 -7.79 16.91
CA ILE A 357 -18.74 -8.90 16.89
C ILE A 357 -19.19 -9.21 18.32
N VAL A 358 -20.48 -9.40 18.51
CA VAL A 358 -21.08 -9.85 19.77
C VAL A 358 -21.82 -11.14 19.51
N LEU A 359 -21.51 -12.17 20.29
CA LEU A 359 -22.24 -13.43 20.28
C LEU A 359 -23.13 -13.45 21.53
N VAL A 360 -24.45 -13.45 21.33
CA VAL A 360 -25.42 -13.79 22.38
C VAL A 360 -25.57 -15.30 22.38
N GLN A 361 -25.02 -15.92 23.42
CA GLN A 361 -24.88 -17.36 23.57
C GLN A 361 -25.73 -17.86 24.74
N PHE A 362 -25.96 -19.18 24.78
CA PHE A 362 -26.68 -19.78 25.88
C PHE A 362 -25.98 -19.52 27.24
N ASN A 363 -26.68 -19.15 28.31
CA ASN A 363 -28.13 -18.84 28.43
C ASN A 363 -28.41 -17.33 28.67
N TYR A 364 -27.71 -16.42 27.96
CA TYR A 364 -27.94 -14.99 28.17
C TYR A 364 -29.33 -14.56 27.68
N ILE A 365 -30.04 -13.79 28.50
CA ILE A 365 -31.34 -13.18 28.18
C ILE A 365 -31.23 -11.67 28.39
N ALA A 366 -31.51 -10.89 27.34
CA ALA A 366 -31.69 -9.45 27.43
C ALA A 366 -33.09 -9.16 28.01
N TYR A 367 -33.21 -9.21 29.33
CA TYR A 367 -34.48 -9.16 30.05
C TYR A 367 -35.17 -7.81 29.91
N THR A 368 -34.41 -6.71 29.96
CA THR A 368 -35.00 -5.37 29.99
C THR A 368 -35.10 -4.75 28.59
N SER A 369 -36.02 -3.79 28.42
CA SER A 369 -36.13 -2.99 27.20
C SER A 369 -34.85 -2.25 26.87
N GLU A 370 -34.15 -1.78 27.90
CA GLU A 370 -32.91 -1.00 27.78
C GLU A 370 -31.76 -1.88 27.26
N GLU A 371 -31.64 -3.12 27.74
CA GLU A 371 -30.64 -4.07 27.23
C GLU A 371 -30.88 -4.40 25.74
N ARG A 372 -32.15 -4.63 25.35
CA ARG A 372 -32.50 -4.90 23.96
C ARG A 372 -32.26 -3.67 23.07
N GLN A 373 -32.61 -2.48 23.53
CA GLN A 373 -32.33 -1.24 22.80
C GLN A 373 -30.82 -1.02 22.65
N PHE A 374 -30.03 -1.28 23.69
CA PHE A 374 -28.57 -1.16 23.62
C PHE A 374 -27.97 -2.07 22.54
N LEU A 375 -28.42 -3.33 22.46
CA LEU A 375 -27.99 -4.27 21.42
C LEU A 375 -28.49 -3.87 20.02
N ALA A 376 -29.71 -3.35 19.90
CA ALA A 376 -30.24 -2.85 18.63
C ALA A 376 -29.44 -1.63 18.14
N ASP A 377 -29.14 -0.68 19.03
CA ASP A 377 -28.31 0.50 18.74
C ASP A 377 -26.89 0.10 18.31
N TYR A 378 -26.34 -0.94 18.92
CA TYR A 378 -25.04 -1.50 18.52
C TYR A 378 -25.06 -2.00 17.07
N VAL A 379 -26.10 -2.75 16.68
CA VAL A 379 -26.28 -3.21 15.28
C VAL A 379 -26.50 -2.02 14.34
N ALA A 380 -27.29 -1.02 14.75
CA ALA A 380 -27.52 0.19 13.96
C ALA A 380 -26.23 0.99 13.71
N LYS A 381 -25.27 0.94 14.65
CA LYS A 381 -23.91 1.52 14.52
C LYS A 381 -22.93 0.61 13.74
N GLY A 382 -23.46 -0.37 13.00
CA GLY A 382 -22.68 -1.27 12.13
C GLY A 382 -22.00 -2.42 12.85
N GLY A 383 -22.33 -2.68 14.12
CA GLY A 383 -21.86 -3.86 14.87
C GLY A 383 -22.47 -5.15 14.34
N VAL A 384 -21.77 -6.27 14.54
CA VAL A 384 -22.29 -7.60 14.21
C VAL A 384 -22.83 -8.28 15.47
N LEU A 385 -24.10 -8.65 15.47
CA LEU A 385 -24.74 -9.38 16.55
C LEU A 385 -25.21 -10.75 16.06
N ILE A 386 -24.61 -11.79 16.61
CA ILE A 386 -24.99 -13.18 16.34
C ILE A 386 -25.73 -13.71 17.56
N TYR A 387 -27.00 -14.05 17.39
CA TYR A 387 -27.83 -14.59 18.44
C TYR A 387 -28.04 -16.08 18.23
N SER A 388 -27.65 -16.90 19.21
CA SER A 388 -28.12 -18.27 19.31
C SER A 388 -28.25 -18.69 20.76
N SER A 389 -29.44 -19.16 21.11
CA SER A 389 -29.76 -19.63 22.44
C SER A 389 -30.74 -20.79 22.30
N ASP A 390 -30.79 -21.60 23.34
CA ASP A 390 -31.85 -22.59 23.52
C ASP A 390 -33.22 -21.89 23.55
N GLY A 391 -34.32 -22.61 23.38
CA GLY A 391 -35.65 -22.05 23.53
C GLY A 391 -36.36 -22.54 24.78
N ASP A 392 -37.46 -21.86 25.10
CA ASP A 392 -38.46 -22.35 26.04
C ASP A 392 -39.84 -22.23 25.35
N ALA A 393 -40.96 -22.27 26.09
CA ALA A 393 -42.29 -22.01 25.52
C ALA A 393 -42.38 -20.63 24.82
N ALA A 394 -43.29 -20.43 23.87
CA ALA A 394 -43.40 -19.17 23.11
C ALA A 394 -43.54 -17.92 24.01
N ALA A 395 -44.21 -18.07 25.15
CA ALA A 395 -44.38 -17.04 26.18
C ALA A 395 -43.24 -17.00 27.22
N SER A 396 -42.08 -17.59 26.96
CA SER A 396 -40.94 -17.51 27.86
C SER A 396 -40.25 -16.13 27.75
N PRO A 397 -39.57 -15.67 28.82
CA PRO A 397 -38.77 -14.45 28.75
C PRO A 397 -37.72 -14.47 27.64
N ARG A 398 -37.13 -15.63 27.36
CA ARG A 398 -36.07 -15.80 26.36
C ARG A 398 -36.58 -15.62 24.94
N ASN A 399 -37.65 -16.32 24.58
CA ASN A 399 -38.24 -16.24 23.24
C ASN A 399 -38.76 -14.82 22.99
N ARG A 400 -39.42 -14.21 23.99
CA ARG A 400 -39.85 -12.80 23.91
C ARG A 400 -38.68 -11.84 23.76
N ALA A 401 -37.58 -12.03 24.49
CA ALA A 401 -36.41 -11.17 24.38
C ALA A 401 -35.79 -11.23 22.97
N ALA A 402 -35.67 -12.42 22.39
CA ALA A 402 -35.17 -12.60 21.03
C ALA A 402 -36.10 -11.97 19.98
N ARG A 403 -37.41 -12.19 20.12
CA ARG A 403 -38.43 -11.56 19.26
C ARG A 403 -38.35 -10.04 19.34
N ASP A 404 -38.46 -9.49 20.55
CA ASP A 404 -38.53 -8.04 20.76
C ASP A 404 -37.23 -7.35 20.31
N LEU A 405 -36.08 -8.01 20.47
CA LEU A 405 -34.81 -7.52 19.93
C LEU A 405 -34.81 -7.52 18.39
N ALA A 406 -35.27 -8.60 17.74
CA ALA A 406 -35.38 -8.65 16.29
C ALA A 406 -36.33 -7.56 15.76
N ARG A 407 -37.46 -7.35 16.42
CA ARG A 407 -38.42 -6.27 16.09
C ARG A 407 -37.76 -4.90 16.12
N LEU A 408 -36.95 -4.61 17.15
CA LEU A 408 -36.20 -3.37 17.25
C LEU A 408 -35.17 -3.22 16.11
N ILE A 409 -34.40 -4.28 15.81
CA ILE A 409 -33.35 -4.26 14.79
C ILE A 409 -33.93 -4.06 13.37
N PHE A 410 -35.04 -4.72 13.06
CA PHE A 410 -35.69 -4.60 11.74
C PHE A 410 -36.71 -3.47 11.66
N ASN A 411 -36.98 -2.80 12.78
CA ASN A 411 -38.10 -1.86 12.93
C ASN A 411 -39.39 -2.47 12.37
N ASP A 412 -39.74 -3.67 12.86
CA ASP A 412 -40.88 -4.46 12.40
C ASP A 412 -41.59 -5.11 13.59
N ASN A 413 -42.81 -4.68 13.88
CA ASN A 413 -43.57 -5.17 15.04
C ASN A 413 -44.37 -6.45 14.75
N LEU A 414 -44.34 -6.97 13.53
CA LEU A 414 -45.13 -8.15 13.12
C LEU A 414 -44.39 -9.46 13.36
N MET A 415 -43.07 -9.45 13.52
CA MET A 415 -42.28 -10.66 13.75
C MET A 415 -42.75 -11.39 15.00
N GLU A 416 -43.14 -12.65 14.89
CA GLU A 416 -43.54 -13.48 16.02
C GLU A 416 -42.70 -14.75 16.12
N VAL A 417 -42.54 -15.23 17.35
CA VAL A 417 -41.89 -16.50 17.68
C VAL A 417 -42.93 -17.52 18.10
N THR A 418 -42.75 -18.76 17.68
CA THR A 418 -43.57 -19.89 18.07
C THR A 418 -42.69 -20.98 18.68
N ASP A 419 -43.32 -21.83 19.47
CA ASP A 419 -42.70 -23.05 19.98
C ASP A 419 -43.00 -24.25 19.05
N ASN A 420 -42.50 -25.37 19.53
CA ASN A 420 -43.01 -26.72 19.35
C ASN A 420 -42.41 -27.52 18.20
N ASP A 421 -41.34 -28.26 18.53
CA ASP A 421 -41.26 -29.67 18.16
C ASP A 421 -40.22 -30.41 19.04
N ASN A 422 -40.64 -31.47 19.73
CA ASN A 422 -39.79 -32.37 20.52
C ASN A 422 -39.04 -33.42 19.67
N SER A 423 -39.17 -33.39 18.35
CA SER A 423 -38.53 -34.37 17.47
C SER A 423 -37.11 -33.94 17.06
N ILE A 424 -36.24 -34.90 16.75
CA ILE A 424 -34.92 -34.61 16.16
C ILE A 424 -35.18 -34.27 14.68
N VAL A 425 -35.32 -32.99 14.35
CA VAL A 425 -35.45 -32.57 12.94
C VAL A 425 -34.24 -31.77 12.52
N ILE A 426 -33.87 -32.02 11.29
CA ILE A 426 -32.84 -31.33 10.56
C ILE A 426 -33.41 -30.04 9.98
N ASP A 427 -32.77 -28.91 10.20
CA ASP A 427 -33.12 -27.68 9.48
C ASP A 427 -32.44 -27.68 8.11
N ARG A 428 -33.19 -27.34 7.05
CA ARG A 428 -32.67 -27.34 5.68
C ARG A 428 -32.06 -26.00 5.34
N ILE A 429 -30.76 -25.99 5.04
CA ILE A 429 -30.04 -24.77 4.66
C ILE A 429 -30.45 -24.34 3.25
N GLN A 430 -30.88 -23.10 3.12
CA GLN A 430 -31.28 -22.49 1.87
C GLN A 430 -30.09 -21.91 1.10
N ASP A 431 -30.26 -21.73 -0.20
CA ASP A 431 -29.34 -20.89 -0.97
C ASP A 431 -29.69 -19.42 -0.72
N THR A 432 -28.89 -18.75 0.10
CA THR A 432 -29.04 -17.31 0.36
C THR A 432 -28.06 -16.46 -0.45
N ASN A 433 -27.27 -17.08 -1.33
CA ASN A 433 -26.15 -16.46 -2.06
C ASN A 433 -25.27 -15.56 -1.16
N ASN A 434 -25.08 -15.96 0.09
CA ASN A 434 -24.27 -15.23 1.06
C ASN A 434 -23.15 -16.11 1.62
N MET A 435 -22.18 -15.47 2.27
CA MET A 435 -21.00 -16.13 2.82
C MET A 435 -21.31 -17.11 3.96
N ILE A 436 -22.51 -17.07 4.55
CA ILE A 436 -22.93 -17.99 5.60
C ILE A 436 -23.29 -19.36 4.98
N THR A 437 -24.09 -19.36 3.90
CA THR A 437 -24.52 -20.61 3.25
C THR A 437 -23.59 -21.08 2.13
N ASN A 438 -22.87 -20.18 1.46
CA ASN A 438 -21.87 -20.48 0.45
C ASN A 438 -20.57 -19.74 0.75
N GLY A 439 -19.89 -20.18 1.81
CA GLY A 439 -18.72 -19.51 2.37
C GLY A 439 -17.39 -20.18 2.04
N PRO A 440 -16.28 -19.56 2.47
CA PRO A 440 -14.92 -20.00 2.14
C PRO A 440 -14.54 -21.36 2.75
N PHE A 441 -15.29 -21.86 3.72
CA PHE A 441 -14.99 -23.15 4.36
C PHE A 441 -15.81 -24.30 3.80
N MET A 442 -17.06 -24.05 3.35
CA MET A 442 -17.92 -25.05 2.73
C MET A 442 -19.13 -24.38 2.05
N ASN A 443 -19.58 -24.94 0.91
CA ASN A 443 -20.93 -24.69 0.43
C ASN A 443 -21.92 -25.58 1.20
N LEU A 444 -22.79 -24.94 1.97
CA LEU A 444 -23.77 -25.55 2.86
C LEU A 444 -25.18 -25.63 2.26
N THR A 445 -25.39 -25.08 1.07
CA THR A 445 -26.70 -25.10 0.39
C THR A 445 -27.25 -26.52 0.27
N GLY A 446 -28.49 -26.72 0.72
CA GLY A 446 -29.16 -28.04 0.73
C GLY A 446 -28.65 -29.01 1.80
N LYS A 447 -27.68 -28.62 2.62
CA LYS A 447 -27.22 -29.42 3.76
C LYS A 447 -28.10 -29.19 4.99
N ALA A 448 -27.86 -30.04 5.98
CA ALA A 448 -28.59 -30.14 7.23
C ALA A 448 -27.92 -29.35 8.36
N LEU A 449 -28.71 -28.63 9.16
CA LEU A 449 -28.34 -28.22 10.52
C LEU A 449 -29.07 -29.11 11.53
N GLY A 450 -28.35 -29.58 12.54
CA GLY A 450 -28.94 -30.33 13.64
C GLY A 450 -29.46 -29.39 14.72
N ARG A 451 -30.37 -29.91 15.54
CA ARG A 451 -30.91 -29.26 16.74
C ARG A 451 -30.86 -30.20 17.93
N ASP A 452 -30.67 -29.68 19.15
CA ASP A 452 -30.73 -30.49 20.36
C ASP A 452 -32.20 -30.90 20.68
N SER A 453 -32.39 -32.03 21.37
CA SER A 453 -33.70 -32.49 21.83
C SER A 453 -34.16 -31.61 23.01
N GLY A 454 -34.87 -30.52 22.70
CA GLY A 454 -35.30 -29.52 23.66
C GLY A 454 -36.43 -28.62 23.15
N TRP A 455 -36.80 -27.62 23.95
CA TRP A 455 -37.85 -26.63 23.63
C TRP A 455 -37.37 -25.63 22.59
N ASN A 456 -37.24 -26.07 21.36
CA ASN A 456 -36.71 -25.26 20.29
C ASN A 456 -37.68 -24.10 19.93
N PHE A 457 -37.18 -22.86 19.89
CA PHE A 457 -37.95 -21.72 19.40
C PHE A 457 -37.56 -21.31 17.98
N ARG A 458 -38.55 -20.79 17.24
CA ARG A 458 -38.45 -20.44 15.83
C ARG A 458 -39.31 -19.22 15.51
N PHE A 459 -38.98 -18.53 14.43
CA PHE A 459 -39.81 -17.43 13.93
C PHE A 459 -40.90 -17.97 13.01
N THR A 460 -42.10 -17.42 13.13
CA THR A 460 -43.20 -17.72 12.21
C THR A 460 -42.95 -17.08 10.84
N ILE A 461 -43.48 -17.68 9.77
CA ILE A 461 -43.43 -17.08 8.43
C ILE A 461 -44.34 -15.84 8.36
N ALA A 462 -45.49 -15.90 9.01
CA ALA A 462 -46.41 -14.77 9.11
C ALA A 462 -45.74 -13.61 9.86
N GLY A 463 -45.66 -12.44 9.21
CA GLY A 463 -45.01 -11.26 9.79
C GLY A 463 -43.48 -11.26 9.72
N PHE A 464 -42.85 -12.21 9.02
CA PHE A 464 -41.40 -12.18 8.79
C PHE A 464 -41.01 -11.20 7.67
N PRO A 465 -40.02 -10.32 7.87
CA PRO A 465 -39.64 -9.30 6.90
C PRO A 465 -38.69 -9.85 5.82
N PHE A 466 -39.24 -10.58 4.84
CA PHE A 466 -38.46 -11.15 3.72
C PHE A 466 -37.78 -10.10 2.83
N ASP A 467 -38.24 -8.85 2.86
CA ASP A 467 -37.61 -7.72 2.20
C ASP A 467 -36.29 -7.31 2.90
N LYS A 468 -36.21 -7.45 4.24
CA LYS A 468 -35.06 -7.03 5.06
C LYS A 468 -34.14 -8.17 5.51
N ALA A 469 -34.60 -9.41 5.48
CA ALA A 469 -33.85 -10.57 5.96
C ALA A 469 -33.86 -11.74 4.97
N ASN A 470 -32.77 -12.49 4.94
CA ASN A 470 -32.64 -13.75 4.21
C ASN A 470 -32.77 -14.92 5.17
N VAL A 471 -33.63 -15.89 4.86
CA VAL A 471 -33.77 -17.12 5.64
C VAL A 471 -32.59 -18.04 5.33
N ILE A 472 -31.79 -18.36 6.35
CA ILE A 472 -30.67 -19.29 6.26
C ILE A 472 -31.19 -20.73 6.30
N ALA A 473 -32.14 -21.02 7.17
CA ALA A 473 -32.71 -22.36 7.32
C ALA A 473 -34.18 -22.31 7.72
N TYR A 474 -34.98 -23.14 7.06
CA TYR A 474 -36.35 -23.47 7.47
C TYR A 474 -36.36 -24.75 8.30
N ASP A 475 -37.44 -24.93 9.04
CA ASP A 475 -37.77 -26.18 9.70
C ASP A 475 -37.86 -27.32 8.67
N GLY A 476 -37.10 -28.39 8.83
CA GLY A 476 -37.03 -29.43 7.81
C GLY A 476 -38.15 -30.47 7.82
N VAL A 477 -39.20 -30.33 8.64
CA VAL A 477 -40.38 -31.19 8.51
C VAL A 477 -41.25 -30.73 7.34
N ASP A 478 -41.60 -29.44 7.33
CA ASP A 478 -42.64 -28.90 6.45
C ASP A 478 -42.34 -27.47 5.96
N ASP A 479 -41.15 -26.95 6.22
CA ASP A 479 -40.74 -25.58 5.95
C ASP A 479 -41.71 -24.53 6.54
N SER A 480 -42.48 -24.86 7.58
CA SER A 480 -43.54 -24.00 8.13
C SER A 480 -43.03 -22.80 8.94
N SER A 481 -41.73 -22.77 9.25
CA SER A 481 -41.15 -21.79 10.16
C SER A 481 -39.66 -21.57 9.89
N ILE A 482 -39.15 -20.45 10.41
CA ILE A 482 -37.80 -19.94 10.17
C ILE A 482 -36.94 -20.24 11.39
N ARG A 483 -35.86 -20.98 11.17
CA ARG A 483 -34.95 -21.47 12.22
C ARG A 483 -33.69 -20.63 12.32
N ALA A 484 -33.25 -20.10 11.18
CA ALA A 484 -32.13 -19.19 11.12
C ALA A 484 -32.33 -18.16 10.01
N PHE A 485 -31.86 -16.94 10.25
CA PHE A 485 -31.89 -15.87 9.26
C PHE A 485 -30.78 -14.87 9.50
N VAL A 486 -30.53 -14.02 8.51
CA VAL A 486 -29.59 -12.90 8.58
C VAL A 486 -30.19 -11.67 7.94
N GLY A 487 -29.91 -10.50 8.51
CA GLY A 487 -30.28 -9.23 7.88
C GLY A 487 -29.54 -9.01 6.55
N LYS A 488 -30.21 -8.39 5.58
CA LYS A 488 -29.60 -8.02 4.30
C LYS A 488 -28.67 -6.82 4.43
N ASP A 489 -29.11 -5.83 5.21
CA ASP A 489 -28.45 -4.52 5.32
C ASP A 489 -27.93 -4.20 6.73
N ASN A 490 -28.07 -5.13 7.68
CA ASN A 490 -27.59 -4.99 9.04
C ASN A 490 -26.73 -6.20 9.47
N GLY A 491 -26.00 -6.05 10.59
CA GLY A 491 -25.10 -7.07 11.12
C GLY A 491 -25.77 -8.11 12.00
N PHE A 492 -27.08 -8.34 11.88
CA PHE A 492 -27.80 -9.28 12.76
C PHE A 492 -27.98 -10.66 12.11
N ALA A 493 -27.56 -11.70 12.82
CA ALA A 493 -27.83 -13.09 12.45
C ALA A 493 -28.46 -13.82 13.64
N PHE A 494 -29.54 -14.55 13.37
CA PHE A 494 -30.27 -15.32 14.36
C PHE A 494 -30.21 -16.81 14.00
N PHE A 495 -29.99 -17.64 15.02
CA PHE A 495 -30.09 -19.09 14.95
C PHE A 495 -30.84 -19.57 16.19
N GLY A 496 -31.88 -20.38 16.00
CA GLY A 496 -32.59 -21.03 17.10
C GLY A 496 -31.72 -22.04 17.85
N ASP A 497 -32.38 -22.85 18.66
CA ASP A 497 -31.72 -23.90 19.45
C ASP A 497 -30.94 -24.90 18.55
N GLY A 498 -29.81 -25.35 19.09
CA GLY A 498 -28.84 -26.19 18.41
C GLY A 498 -28.04 -25.49 17.32
N GLY A 499 -27.99 -24.16 17.26
CA GLY A 499 -27.24 -23.39 16.26
C GLY A 499 -25.72 -23.69 16.17
N PRO A 500 -24.89 -22.70 15.80
CA PRO A 500 -23.46 -22.94 15.55
C PRO A 500 -22.59 -23.06 16.81
N PHE A 501 -23.18 -22.96 18.01
CA PHE A 501 -22.40 -22.80 19.26
C PHE A 501 -22.18 -24.11 20.01
N VAL A 502 -21.02 -24.19 20.66
CA VAL A 502 -20.55 -25.36 21.42
C VAL A 502 -19.72 -24.88 22.62
N ALA A 503 -19.57 -25.72 23.64
CA ALA A 503 -18.68 -25.45 24.77
C ALA A 503 -17.23 -25.97 24.55
N ASN A 504 -16.63 -26.54 25.59
CA ASN A 504 -15.27 -27.09 25.61
C ASN A 504 -15.24 -28.60 25.29
N GLU A 505 -14.02 -29.11 25.06
CA GLU A 505 -13.76 -30.52 24.76
C GLU A 505 -14.06 -31.45 25.94
N GLY A 506 -14.59 -32.65 25.67
CA GLY A 506 -14.93 -33.63 26.71
C GLY A 506 -16.29 -33.40 27.40
N VAL A 507 -16.90 -32.23 27.19
CA VAL A 507 -18.26 -31.90 27.68
C VAL A 507 -19.29 -31.92 26.55
N GLN A 508 -18.87 -32.13 25.28
CA GLN A 508 -19.77 -32.36 24.15
C GLN A 508 -20.58 -33.64 24.39
N PRO A 509 -21.86 -33.57 24.81
CA PRO A 509 -22.68 -34.75 24.90
C PRO A 509 -23.08 -35.15 23.47
N TYR A 510 -23.57 -36.39 23.31
CA TYR A 510 -23.97 -36.92 22.00
C TYR A 510 -25.03 -36.04 21.28
N ASN A 511 -25.75 -35.22 22.05
CA ASN A 511 -26.86 -34.39 21.60
C ASN A 511 -26.49 -32.97 21.13
N TRP A 512 -25.20 -32.59 21.06
CA TRP A 512 -24.82 -31.30 20.48
C TRP A 512 -24.58 -31.37 18.96
N PRO A 513 -25.26 -30.54 18.15
CA PRO A 513 -25.18 -30.63 16.69
C PRO A 513 -23.88 -30.04 16.11
N ALA A 514 -23.31 -29.00 16.73
CA ALA A 514 -22.01 -28.45 16.34
C ALA A 514 -20.87 -29.31 16.90
N LYS A 515 -19.99 -29.80 16.01
CA LYS A 515 -18.90 -30.70 16.39
C LYS A 515 -17.54 -30.23 15.88
N PHE A 516 -16.60 -30.16 16.81
CA PHE A 516 -15.20 -29.88 16.55
C PHE A 516 -14.35 -30.99 17.16
N ARG A 517 -13.23 -31.28 16.52
CA ARG A 517 -12.25 -32.25 17.01
C ARG A 517 -10.91 -31.56 17.20
N THR A 518 -10.32 -31.72 18.37
CA THR A 518 -8.94 -31.31 18.61
C THR A 518 -8.03 -32.50 18.41
N THR A 519 -6.93 -32.34 17.66
CA THR A 519 -5.88 -33.34 17.56
C THR A 519 -4.54 -32.61 17.53
N ASN A 520 -3.63 -32.98 18.43
CA ASN A 520 -2.32 -32.33 18.58
C ASN A 520 -2.41 -30.79 18.71
N GLY A 521 -3.40 -30.30 19.46
CA GLY A 521 -3.62 -28.86 19.67
C GLY A 521 -4.33 -28.13 18.51
N VAL A 522 -4.60 -28.80 17.39
CA VAL A 522 -5.32 -28.21 16.26
C VAL A 522 -6.80 -28.58 16.34
N THR A 523 -7.68 -27.58 16.42
CA THR A 523 -9.13 -27.76 16.43
C THR A 523 -9.68 -27.57 15.02
N VAL A 524 -10.45 -28.53 14.53
CA VAL A 524 -11.08 -28.48 13.19
C VAL A 524 -12.59 -28.72 13.28
N ALA A 525 -13.34 -28.11 12.37
CA ALA A 525 -14.76 -28.40 12.21
C ALA A 525 -14.92 -29.79 11.57
N ILE A 526 -15.84 -30.58 12.09
CA ILE A 526 -16.24 -31.86 11.47
C ILE A 526 -17.76 -31.93 11.35
N PRO A 527 -18.31 -32.55 10.30
CA PRO A 527 -19.73 -32.87 10.28
C PRO A 527 -20.08 -33.78 11.47
N ASN A 528 -21.28 -33.65 12.00
CA ASN A 528 -21.77 -34.53 13.08
C ASN A 528 -22.80 -35.52 12.53
N THR A 529 -22.74 -36.77 12.97
CA THR A 529 -23.83 -37.73 12.74
C THR A 529 -24.84 -37.53 13.87
N TYR A 530 -25.90 -36.79 13.58
CA TYR A 530 -26.93 -36.42 14.54
C TYR A 530 -28.21 -37.22 14.28
N GLY A 531 -28.52 -38.18 15.16
CA GLY A 531 -29.55 -39.18 14.86
C GLY A 531 -29.16 -40.00 13.62
N GLN A 532 -29.92 -39.89 12.53
CA GLN A 532 -29.65 -40.58 11.26
C GLN A 532 -29.11 -39.67 10.13
N VAL A 533 -28.85 -38.39 10.40
CA VAL A 533 -28.46 -37.42 9.37
C VAL A 533 -27.15 -36.72 9.71
N ILE A 534 -26.38 -36.38 8.69
CA ILE A 534 -25.12 -35.66 8.82
C ILE A 534 -25.41 -34.15 8.86
N THR A 535 -25.02 -33.49 9.94
CA THR A 535 -25.23 -32.05 10.18
C THR A 535 -23.93 -31.26 10.10
N TYR A 536 -24.03 -29.97 9.77
CA TYR A 536 -22.89 -29.13 9.39
C TYR A 536 -22.76 -27.85 10.22
N ASN A 537 -23.33 -27.80 11.43
CA ASN A 537 -23.35 -26.62 12.31
C ASN A 537 -21.95 -26.05 12.59
N SER A 538 -20.92 -26.90 12.70
CA SER A 538 -19.53 -26.46 12.88
C SER A 538 -18.95 -25.73 11.66
N HIS A 539 -19.34 -26.14 10.44
CA HIS A 539 -18.92 -25.46 9.21
C HIS A 539 -19.73 -24.17 8.99
N LEU A 540 -21.01 -24.18 9.38
CA LEU A 540 -21.84 -22.98 9.46
C LEU A 540 -21.18 -21.92 10.34
N PHE A 541 -20.66 -22.31 11.51
CA PHE A 541 -19.92 -21.39 12.38
C PHE A 541 -18.74 -20.73 11.66
N LEU A 542 -17.89 -21.50 10.96
CA LEU A 542 -16.73 -20.94 10.26
C LEU A 542 -17.15 -19.94 9.17
N ASN A 543 -18.14 -20.29 8.36
CA ASN A 543 -18.71 -19.42 7.34
C ASN A 543 -19.35 -18.16 7.94
N LEU A 544 -20.10 -18.32 9.03
CA LEU A 544 -20.72 -17.22 9.78
C LEU A 544 -19.69 -16.24 10.32
N MET A 545 -18.58 -16.74 10.87
CA MET A 545 -17.49 -15.89 11.33
C MET A 545 -16.78 -15.18 10.17
N ALA A 546 -16.58 -15.83 9.02
CA ALA A 546 -16.07 -15.14 7.82
C ALA A 546 -17.01 -14.00 7.36
N TRP A 547 -18.33 -14.24 7.36
CA TRP A 547 -19.32 -13.20 7.08
C TRP A 547 -19.24 -12.05 8.09
N ALA A 548 -19.20 -12.35 9.39
CA ALA A 548 -19.14 -11.36 10.46
C ALA A 548 -17.89 -10.48 10.37
N ILE A 549 -16.72 -11.10 10.13
CA ILE A 549 -15.45 -10.39 9.94
C ILE A 549 -15.52 -9.47 8.71
N ASN A 550 -16.02 -9.97 7.58
CA ASN A 550 -16.16 -9.18 6.36
C ASN A 550 -17.12 -7.99 6.54
N TYR A 551 -18.25 -8.19 7.23
CA TYR A 551 -19.20 -7.13 7.52
C TYR A 551 -18.57 -6.06 8.43
N ALA A 552 -17.96 -6.48 9.56
CA ALA A 552 -17.31 -5.59 10.50
C ALA A 552 -16.18 -4.79 9.84
N GLN A 553 -15.33 -5.43 9.03
CA GLN A 553 -14.23 -4.77 8.32
C GLN A 553 -14.72 -3.67 7.37
N LYS A 554 -15.89 -3.85 6.74
CA LYS A 554 -16.47 -2.86 5.82
C LYS A 554 -17.20 -1.72 6.52
N LYS A 555 -17.93 -2.02 7.60
CA LYS A 555 -18.79 -1.04 8.30
C LYS A 555 -18.06 -0.31 9.42
N ARG A 556 -16.98 -0.88 9.94
CA ARG A 556 -16.18 -0.37 11.05
C ARG A 556 -14.68 -0.51 10.70
N PRO A 557 -14.17 0.13 9.62
CA PRO A 557 -12.81 -0.09 9.14
C PRO A 557 -11.72 0.20 10.16
#